data_AF-A0A822ENR4-F1
#
_entry.id   AF-A0A822ENR4-F1
#
_cell.length_a   1.000
_cell.length_b   1.000
_cell.length_c   1.000
_cell.angle_alpha   90.00
_cell.angle_beta   90.00
_cell.angle_gamma   90.00
#
_symmetry.space_group_name_H-M   'P 1'
#
loop_
_entity.id
_entity.type
_entity.pdbx_description
1 polymer ?
#
loop_
_entity_poly.entity_id
_entity_poly.type
_entity_poly.pdbx_seq_one_letter_code
_entity_poly.pdbx_strand_id
1 'polypeptide(L)'
;TNACKHAVCRKNELCHDHWFYYTCQCQSPFFGEQCDQIAPIVIFNQSSLIDISLLSSSISNISFFFNTLQSNGTLFQLISFSKHNRFTRQLISQNRSLSKILGTLVNGRFHLIIIDSEPQLQEYELRNEQILNDGRPHHIEFDLNNNQLIIDRIYNESLIRINDRIIPNKIQFIPYGSLNGWLQDLRINNQLISLVNTNETKQDLNITVLNMKQLEYNPCYPNNPCQNHANCLVTNSHDYL
;
A
#
# COMPACT_ATOMS: atom_id res chain seq x y z
N THR A 1 28.31 25.24 3.61
CA THR A 1 28.86 23.95 4.12
C THR A 1 27.90 22.86 3.67
N ASN A 2 28.39 21.74 3.14
CA ASN A 2 27.52 20.64 2.71
C ASN A 2 27.28 19.71 3.91
N ALA A 3 26.05 19.70 4.44
CA ALA A 3 25.66 18.91 5.60
C ALA A 3 25.72 17.40 5.32
N CYS A 4 25.58 16.98 4.05
CA CYS A 4 25.75 15.57 3.64
C CYS A 4 27.18 15.04 3.80
N LYS A 5 28.21 15.91 3.95
CA LYS A 5 29.56 15.44 4.29
C LYS A 5 29.65 14.81 5.68
N HIS A 6 28.71 15.15 6.56
CA HIS A 6 28.58 14.61 7.92
C HIS A 6 27.31 13.76 8.10
N ALA A 7 26.58 13.49 7.01
CA ALA A 7 25.37 12.68 7.09
C ALA A 7 25.70 11.23 7.41
N VAL A 8 24.86 10.63 8.26
CA VAL A 8 24.98 9.24 8.69
C VAL A 8 23.86 8.40 8.09
N CYS A 9 23.45 8.70 6.85
CA CYS A 9 22.50 7.86 6.13
C CYS A 9 23.07 6.46 5.97
N ARG A 10 22.22 5.44 6.05
CA ARG A 10 22.60 4.05 5.74
C ARG A 10 23.29 3.98 4.36
N LYS A 11 24.25 3.06 4.24
CA LYS A 11 25.03 2.87 3.02
C LYS A 11 24.11 2.69 1.79
N ASN A 12 24.39 3.47 0.74
CA ASN A 12 23.65 3.53 -0.54
C ASN A 12 22.31 4.30 -0.51
N GLU A 13 21.98 4.98 0.59
CA GLU A 13 20.84 5.90 0.63
C GLU A 13 21.22 7.30 0.14
N LEU A 14 20.24 8.02 -0.41
CA LEU A 14 20.47 9.36 -0.94
C LEU A 14 20.37 10.40 0.17
N CYS A 15 21.39 11.24 0.32
CA CYS A 15 21.37 12.38 1.23
C CYS A 15 20.96 13.64 0.49
N HIS A 16 20.01 14.37 1.06
CA HIS A 16 19.61 15.70 0.63
C HIS A 16 20.21 16.75 1.57
N ASP A 17 20.99 17.66 0.99
CA ASP A 17 21.65 18.76 1.69
C ASP A 17 20.69 19.95 1.81
N HIS A 18 20.43 20.40 3.04
CA HIS A 18 19.70 21.62 3.32
C HIS A 18 20.65 22.66 3.93
N TRP A 19 20.21 23.91 3.99
CA TRP A 19 21.05 25.03 4.41
C TRP A 19 21.70 24.84 5.81
N PHE A 20 21.01 24.14 6.73
CA PHE A 20 21.46 23.94 8.11
C PHE A 20 21.42 22.49 8.61
N TYR A 21 20.88 21.56 7.82
CA TYR A 21 20.70 20.16 8.21
C TYR A 21 20.71 19.27 6.97
N TYR A 22 20.66 17.96 7.15
CA TYR A 22 20.51 17.00 6.06
C TYR A 22 19.29 16.12 6.31
N THR A 23 18.77 15.51 5.24
CA THR A 23 17.74 14.48 5.33
C THR A 23 18.12 13.28 4.47
N CYS A 24 17.85 12.08 4.96
CA CYS A 24 18.06 10.86 4.18
C CYS A 24 16.76 10.47 3.45
N GLN A 25 16.86 10.15 2.16
CA GLN A 25 15.80 9.50 1.42
C GLN A 25 16.02 7.99 1.50
N CYS A 26 15.22 7.33 2.33
CA CYS A 26 15.34 5.90 2.59
C CYS A 26 14.69 5.07 1.48
N GLN A 27 15.40 4.06 1.01
CA GLN A 27 14.85 3.01 0.19
C GLN A 27 13.98 2.08 1.04
N SER A 28 12.77 1.82 0.57
CA SER A 28 11.90 0.79 1.11
C SER A 28 12.62 -0.56 1.24
N PRO A 29 12.50 -1.28 2.37
CA PRO A 29 11.59 -1.04 3.50
C PRO A 29 12.19 -0.21 4.65
N PHE A 30 13.28 0.55 4.44
CA PHE A 30 13.93 1.33 5.50
C PHE A 30 13.24 2.66 5.77
N PHE A 31 13.34 3.11 7.01
CA PHE A 31 12.82 4.39 7.47
C PHE A 31 13.66 4.93 8.64
N GLY A 32 13.23 6.08 9.19
CA GLY A 32 13.95 6.81 10.23
C GLY A 32 14.83 7.92 9.65
N GLU A 33 15.35 8.79 10.50
CA GLU A 33 16.16 9.95 10.06
C GLU A 33 17.43 9.52 9.32
N GLN A 34 17.97 8.35 9.65
CA GLN A 34 19.22 7.80 9.11
C GLN A 34 19.00 6.53 8.25
N CYS A 35 17.76 6.14 8.00
CA CYS A 35 17.41 4.90 7.27
C CYS A 35 17.96 3.62 7.92
N ASP A 36 18.13 3.64 9.24
CA ASP A 36 18.65 2.55 10.07
C ASP A 36 17.53 1.63 10.58
N GLN A 37 16.29 2.09 10.55
CA GLN A 37 15.12 1.34 10.99
C GLN A 37 14.47 0.60 9.83
N ILE A 38 13.94 -0.60 10.08
CA ILE A 38 13.21 -1.40 9.09
C ILE A 38 11.73 -1.44 9.41
N ALA A 39 10.88 -1.17 8.41
CA ALA A 39 9.43 -1.19 8.62
C ALA A 39 9.00 -2.56 9.16
N PRO A 40 8.13 -2.60 10.20
CA PRO A 40 7.71 -3.86 10.80
C PRO A 40 6.83 -4.66 9.83
N ILE A 41 6.85 -5.99 10.00
CA ILE A 41 5.93 -6.88 9.29
C ILE A 41 4.65 -7.02 10.10
N VAL A 42 3.51 -6.93 9.42
CA VAL A 42 2.22 -7.27 10.00
C VAL A 42 1.62 -8.45 9.27
N ILE A 43 1.33 -9.50 10.01
CA ILE A 43 0.63 -10.68 9.53
C ILE A 43 -0.86 -10.38 9.50
N PHE A 44 -1.47 -10.72 8.38
CA PHE A 44 -2.92 -10.69 8.22
C PHE A 44 -3.46 -12.08 7.92
N ASN A 45 -4.74 -12.23 8.21
CA ASN A 45 -5.56 -13.37 7.88
C ASN A 45 -6.91 -12.91 7.33
N GLN A 46 -7.79 -13.85 7.03
CA GLN A 46 -9.11 -13.58 6.46
C GLN A 46 -10.04 -12.71 7.34
N SER A 47 -9.74 -12.53 8.64
CA SER A 47 -10.49 -11.68 9.55
C SER A 47 -9.81 -10.34 9.87
N SER A 48 -8.66 -10.08 9.25
CA SER A 48 -7.89 -8.86 9.42
C SER A 48 -8.46 -7.70 8.61
N LEU A 49 -8.36 -6.48 9.14
CA LEU A 49 -8.77 -5.27 8.44
C LEU A 49 -7.85 -4.11 8.84
N ILE A 50 -7.39 -3.36 7.84
CA ILE A 50 -6.81 -2.03 8.05
C ILE A 50 -7.70 -1.03 7.33
N ASP A 51 -8.32 -0.12 8.05
CA ASP A 51 -9.14 0.95 7.50
C ASP A 51 -8.46 2.30 7.79
N ILE A 52 -8.12 3.04 6.74
CA ILE A 52 -7.45 4.33 6.82
C ILE A 52 -8.29 5.36 6.08
N SER A 53 -8.63 6.45 6.76
CA SER A 53 -9.36 7.58 6.19
C SER A 53 -8.56 8.88 6.37
N LEU A 54 -8.36 9.61 5.27
CA LEU A 54 -7.75 10.93 5.24
C LEU A 54 -8.87 11.97 5.40
N LEU A 55 -8.76 12.81 6.44
CA LEU A 55 -9.80 13.76 6.82
C LEU A 55 -9.79 15.01 5.92
N SER A 56 -8.60 15.50 5.59
CA SER A 56 -8.38 16.81 4.98
C SER A 56 -7.69 16.75 3.61
N SER A 57 -7.26 15.56 3.19
CA SER A 57 -6.44 15.35 2.00
C SER A 57 -6.93 14.15 1.19
N SER A 58 -6.37 14.02 -0.02
CA SER A 58 -6.60 12.87 -0.88
C SER A 58 -5.37 11.99 -0.90
N ILE A 59 -5.59 10.73 -1.27
CA ILE A 59 -4.52 9.77 -1.49
C ILE A 59 -3.99 10.01 -2.90
N SER A 60 -2.70 10.33 -2.99
CA SER A 60 -1.97 10.56 -4.24
C SER A 60 -1.12 9.37 -4.64
N ASN A 61 -0.59 8.65 -3.67
CA ASN A 61 0.13 7.42 -3.93
C ASN A 61 0.04 6.46 -2.75
N ILE A 62 0.13 5.17 -3.06
CA ILE A 62 0.17 4.08 -2.08
C ILE A 62 1.29 3.15 -2.49
N SER A 63 2.11 2.73 -1.53
CA SER A 63 3.05 1.64 -1.76
C SER A 63 3.15 0.72 -0.55
N PHE A 64 3.42 -0.55 -0.78
CA PHE A 64 3.62 -1.54 0.27
C PHE A 64 4.29 -2.79 -0.31
N PHE A 65 4.95 -3.55 0.55
CA PHE A 65 5.26 -4.94 0.27
C PHE A 65 4.15 -5.84 0.78
N PHE A 66 3.86 -6.89 0.03
CA PHE A 66 3.00 -7.96 0.48
C PHE A 66 3.58 -9.32 0.08
N ASN A 67 3.04 -10.35 0.70
CA ASN A 67 3.33 -11.73 0.40
C ASN A 67 2.08 -12.55 0.69
N THR A 68 1.81 -13.52 -0.17
CA THR A 68 0.81 -14.55 0.07
C THR A 68 1.13 -15.80 -0.74
N LEU A 69 0.58 -16.94 -0.33
CA LEU A 69 0.51 -18.16 -1.15
C LEU A 69 -0.87 -18.33 -1.81
N GLN A 70 -1.86 -17.54 -1.40
CA GLN A 70 -3.22 -17.69 -1.89
C GLN A 70 -3.39 -17.07 -3.27
N SER A 71 -4.06 -17.82 -4.14
CA SER A 71 -4.25 -17.43 -5.53
C SER A 71 -5.34 -16.39 -5.73
N ASN A 72 -6.29 -16.26 -4.79
CA ASN A 72 -7.48 -15.44 -4.95
C ASN A 72 -7.78 -14.62 -3.70
N GLY A 73 -8.07 -13.33 -3.88
CA GLY A 73 -8.62 -12.47 -2.83
C GLY A 73 -8.25 -11.00 -2.96
N THR A 74 -8.95 -10.15 -2.23
CA THR A 74 -8.78 -8.68 -2.29
C THR A 74 -7.63 -8.23 -1.39
N LEU A 75 -6.64 -7.53 -1.96
CA LEU A 75 -5.53 -6.92 -1.22
C LEU A 75 -5.94 -5.57 -0.62
N PHE A 76 -6.55 -4.70 -1.43
CA PHE A 76 -6.99 -3.38 -0.98
C PHE A 76 -8.17 -2.84 -1.79
N GLN A 77 -8.84 -1.86 -1.20
CA GLN A 77 -9.89 -1.07 -1.81
C GLN A 77 -9.66 0.41 -1.52
N LEU A 78 -9.61 1.23 -2.56
CA LEU A 78 -9.71 2.68 -2.47
C LEU A 78 -11.14 3.11 -2.65
N ILE A 79 -11.54 4.09 -1.85
CA ILE A 79 -12.89 4.64 -1.84
C ILE A 79 -12.76 6.15 -2.00
N SER A 80 -13.39 6.66 -3.06
CA SER A 80 -13.59 8.08 -3.26
C SER A 80 -15.01 8.44 -2.86
N PHE A 81 -15.15 9.39 -1.94
CA PHE A 81 -16.43 10.05 -1.68
C PHE A 81 -16.51 11.27 -2.58
N SER A 82 -17.12 11.14 -3.76
CA SER A 82 -17.39 12.31 -4.60
C SER A 82 -18.44 13.19 -3.91
N LYS A 83 -18.06 14.45 -3.60
CA LYS A 83 -19.03 15.51 -3.38
C LYS A 83 -19.38 16.03 -4.78
N HIS A 84 -20.52 15.61 -5.33
CA HIS A 84 -21.02 16.24 -6.55
C HIS A 84 -21.01 17.77 -6.38
N ASN A 85 -20.54 18.41 -7.45
CA ASN A 85 -20.23 19.82 -7.58
C ASN A 85 -21.17 20.78 -6.82
N ARG A 86 -20.54 21.79 -6.20
CA ARG A 86 -21.15 23.08 -5.91
C ARG A 86 -21.78 23.58 -7.21
N PHE A 87 -23.11 23.51 -7.38
CA PHE A 87 -23.93 24.49 -8.13
C PHE A 87 -25.43 24.14 -8.20
N THR A 88 -25.88 23.02 -7.62
CA THR A 88 -27.32 22.77 -7.44
C THR A 88 -27.66 22.71 -5.95
N ARG A 89 -27.89 23.89 -5.36
CA ARG A 89 -28.77 23.99 -4.18
C ARG A 89 -30.19 23.65 -4.65
N GLN A 90 -30.48 22.37 -4.80
CA GLN A 90 -31.87 21.95 -4.88
C GLN A 90 -32.02 20.59 -4.20
N LEU A 91 -32.72 20.68 -3.08
CA LEU A 91 -33.32 19.65 -2.26
C LEU A 91 -33.60 18.34 -3.04
N ILE A 92 -33.16 17.22 -2.45
CA ILE A 92 -33.66 15.83 -2.56
C ILE A 92 -32.53 14.79 -2.82
N SER A 93 -32.39 13.90 -1.83
CA SER A 93 -31.78 12.56 -1.87
C SER A 93 -30.26 12.41 -1.67
N GLN A 94 -29.94 11.37 -0.90
CA GLN A 94 -28.67 11.04 -0.27
C GLN A 94 -27.79 10.16 -1.16
N ASN A 95 -27.71 10.43 -2.45
CA ASN A 95 -26.92 9.59 -3.36
C ASN A 95 -25.50 10.16 -3.50
N ARG A 96 -24.62 9.76 -2.57
CA ARG A 96 -23.17 9.93 -2.74
C ARG A 96 -22.71 8.95 -3.82
N SER A 97 -22.21 9.48 -4.94
CA SER A 97 -21.45 8.70 -5.92
C SER A 97 -20.18 8.15 -5.26
N LEU A 98 -20.07 6.82 -5.24
CA LEU A 98 -18.95 6.09 -4.66
C LEU A 98 -18.15 5.45 -5.80
N SER A 99 -17.04 6.06 -6.18
CA SER A 99 -16.06 5.40 -7.06
C SER A 99 -15.10 4.58 -6.19
N LYS A 100 -14.81 3.35 -6.63
CA LYS A 100 -13.94 2.40 -5.93
C LYS A 100 -12.84 1.89 -6.85
N ILE A 101 -11.67 1.65 -6.29
CA ILE A 101 -10.58 0.94 -6.97
C ILE A 101 -10.24 -0.26 -6.11
N LEU A 102 -10.22 -1.46 -6.68
CA LEU A 102 -9.95 -2.71 -6.00
C LEU A 102 -8.66 -3.29 -6.56
N GLY A 103 -7.69 -3.59 -5.69
CA GLY A 103 -6.55 -4.43 -6.01
C GLY A 103 -6.83 -5.85 -5.53
N THR A 104 -6.89 -6.81 -6.43
CA THR A 104 -7.22 -8.21 -6.13
C THR A 104 -6.23 -9.16 -6.79
N LEU A 105 -6.10 -10.35 -6.21
CA LEU A 105 -5.43 -11.48 -6.84
C LEU A 105 -6.49 -12.40 -7.47
N VAL A 106 -6.25 -12.82 -8.70
CA VAL A 106 -7.04 -13.83 -9.40
C VAL A 106 -6.07 -14.84 -10.02
N ASN A 107 -6.18 -16.10 -9.61
CA ASN A 107 -5.29 -17.18 -10.03
C ASN A 107 -3.79 -16.84 -9.86
N GLY A 108 -3.46 -16.15 -8.78
CA GLY A 108 -2.10 -15.74 -8.42
C GLY A 108 -1.61 -14.47 -9.10
N ARG A 109 -2.41 -13.84 -9.97
CA ARG A 109 -2.03 -12.66 -10.73
C ARG A 109 -2.71 -11.43 -10.17
N PHE A 110 -2.08 -10.27 -10.29
CA PHE A 110 -2.66 -9.01 -9.84
C PHE A 110 -3.63 -8.45 -10.87
N HIS A 111 -4.81 -8.09 -10.37
CA HIS A 111 -5.91 -7.50 -11.10
C HIS A 111 -6.30 -6.19 -10.42
N LEU A 112 -6.29 -5.10 -11.17
CA LEU A 112 -6.86 -3.84 -10.71
C LEU A 112 -8.26 -3.70 -11.31
N ILE A 113 -9.28 -3.56 -10.48
CA ILE A 113 -10.68 -3.36 -10.88
C ILE A 113 -11.11 -1.96 -10.47
N ILE A 114 -11.57 -1.17 -11.43
CA ILE A 114 -12.12 0.17 -11.18
C ILE A 114 -13.64 0.10 -11.29
N ILE A 115 -14.34 0.70 -10.33
CA ILE A 115 -15.80 0.77 -10.30
C ILE A 115 -16.17 2.24 -10.18
N ASP A 116 -16.77 2.79 -11.23
CA ASP A 116 -17.31 4.15 -11.20
C ASP A 116 -18.83 4.17 -11.04
N SER A 117 -19.34 5.29 -10.52
CA SER A 117 -20.74 5.46 -10.09
C SER A 117 -21.60 6.28 -11.07
N GLU A 118 -21.08 6.61 -12.24
CA GLU A 118 -21.83 7.10 -13.40
C GLU A 118 -22.58 5.91 -14.07
N PRO A 119 -23.64 6.11 -14.88
CA PRO A 119 -24.77 5.16 -15.05
C PRO A 119 -24.45 3.80 -15.72
N GLN A 120 -23.19 3.52 -16.02
CA GLN A 120 -22.70 2.21 -16.40
C GLN A 120 -21.46 1.90 -15.56
N LEU A 121 -21.55 0.85 -14.74
CA LEU A 121 -20.39 0.29 -14.04
C LEU A 121 -19.36 -0.13 -15.10
N GLN A 122 -18.30 0.66 -15.24
CA GLN A 122 -17.19 0.34 -16.14
C GLN A 122 -16.10 -0.36 -15.35
N GLU A 123 -16.03 -1.68 -15.51
CA GLU A 123 -14.97 -2.51 -14.96
C GLU A 123 -13.75 -2.46 -15.90
N TYR A 124 -12.69 -1.81 -15.44
CA TYR A 124 -11.38 -1.87 -16.08
C TYR A 124 -10.53 -2.87 -15.33
N GLU A 125 -10.01 -3.87 -16.04
CA GLU A 125 -9.18 -4.93 -15.49
C GLU A 125 -7.77 -4.84 -16.07
N LEU A 126 -6.80 -4.49 -15.23
CA LEU A 126 -5.38 -4.53 -15.60
C LEU A 126 -4.78 -5.82 -15.10
N ARG A 127 -4.20 -6.61 -16.02
CA ARG A 127 -3.67 -7.93 -15.72
C ARG A 127 -2.15 -7.91 -15.82
N ASN A 128 -1.51 -8.15 -14.68
CA ASN A 128 -0.09 -8.48 -14.70
C ASN A 128 0.10 -9.97 -15.05
N GLU A 129 1.06 -10.26 -15.91
CA GLU A 129 1.41 -11.64 -16.25
C GLU A 129 2.26 -12.33 -15.16
N GLN A 130 2.77 -11.56 -14.20
CA GLN A 130 3.53 -12.09 -13.07
C GLN A 130 2.64 -12.81 -12.07
N ILE A 131 3.12 -13.94 -11.58
CA ILE A 131 2.53 -14.70 -10.48
C ILE A 131 3.08 -14.09 -9.19
N LEU A 132 2.18 -13.56 -8.35
CA LEU A 132 2.50 -12.86 -7.11
C LEU A 132 2.13 -13.65 -5.84
N ASN A 133 1.59 -14.85 -6.00
CA ASN A 133 1.28 -15.76 -4.88
C ASN A 133 2.36 -16.83 -4.69
N ASP A 134 3.62 -16.52 -5.00
CA ASP A 134 4.74 -17.46 -4.97
C ASP A 134 5.41 -17.55 -3.58
N GLY A 135 4.83 -16.90 -2.57
CA GLY A 135 5.36 -16.84 -1.21
C GLY A 135 6.59 -15.95 -1.06
N ARG A 136 6.95 -15.14 -2.07
CA ARG A 136 8.00 -14.12 -2.00
C ARG A 136 7.40 -12.74 -1.75
N PRO A 137 8.19 -11.79 -1.22
CA PRO A 137 7.75 -10.41 -1.10
C PRO A 137 7.65 -9.74 -2.48
N HIS A 138 6.50 -9.14 -2.75
CA HIS A 138 6.25 -8.30 -3.92
C HIS A 138 5.98 -6.87 -3.50
N HIS A 139 6.52 -5.91 -4.24
CA HIS A 139 6.28 -4.49 -4.03
C HIS A 139 5.19 -4.00 -4.98
N ILE A 140 4.12 -3.43 -4.43
CA ILE A 140 3.09 -2.74 -5.22
C ILE A 140 3.20 -1.26 -4.93
N GLU A 141 3.22 -0.45 -5.99
CA GLU A 141 3.11 0.99 -5.94
C GLU A 141 2.04 1.47 -6.91
N PHE A 142 1.16 2.33 -6.40
CA PHE A 142 0.08 2.92 -7.14
C PHE A 142 0.18 4.44 -7.05
N ASP A 143 0.54 5.06 -8.16
CA ASP A 143 0.65 6.52 -8.30
C ASP A 143 -0.61 7.04 -8.99
N LEU A 144 -1.53 7.58 -8.19
CA LEU A 144 -2.80 8.15 -8.66
C LEU A 144 -2.62 9.51 -9.33
N ASN A 145 -1.52 10.22 -9.06
CA ASN A 145 -1.26 11.50 -9.71
C ASN A 145 -0.82 11.30 -11.15
N ASN A 146 0.03 10.29 -11.38
CA ASN A 146 0.56 9.95 -12.70
C ASN A 146 -0.24 8.85 -13.40
N ASN A 147 -1.29 8.32 -12.76
CA ASN A 147 -2.06 7.18 -13.24
C ASN A 147 -1.11 6.02 -13.61
N GLN A 148 -0.31 5.53 -12.65
CA GLN A 148 0.64 4.45 -12.87
C GLN A 148 0.51 3.36 -11.81
N LEU A 149 0.57 2.10 -12.26
CA LEU A 149 0.70 0.93 -11.42
C LEU A 149 2.08 0.32 -11.66
N ILE A 150 2.84 0.14 -10.59
CA ILE A 150 4.17 -0.42 -10.59
C ILE A 150 4.19 -1.66 -9.71
N ILE A 151 4.68 -2.79 -10.25
CA ILE A 151 4.85 -4.04 -9.49
C ILE A 151 6.30 -4.49 -9.63
N ASP A 152 6.97 -4.72 -8.49
CA ASP A 152 8.38 -5.12 -8.37
C ASP A 152 9.37 -4.21 -9.11
N ARG A 153 8.98 -2.97 -9.43
CA ARG A 153 9.72 -2.04 -10.30
C ARG A 153 10.01 -2.60 -11.71
N ILE A 154 9.36 -3.71 -12.08
CA ILE A 154 9.52 -4.38 -13.38
C ILE A 154 8.29 -4.12 -14.23
N TYR A 155 7.11 -4.36 -13.65
CA TYR A 155 5.86 -4.03 -14.29
C TYR A 155 5.59 -2.54 -14.08
N ASN A 156 5.34 -1.80 -15.15
CA ASN A 156 4.94 -0.40 -15.09
C ASN A 156 3.90 -0.15 -16.18
N GLU A 157 2.66 0.06 -15.76
CA GLU A 157 1.54 0.28 -16.67
C GLU A 157 0.87 1.62 -16.35
N SER A 158 0.61 2.41 -17.41
CA SER A 158 -0.13 3.65 -17.28
C SER A 158 -1.64 3.38 -17.40
N LEU A 159 -2.38 3.88 -16.42
CA LEU A 159 -3.83 3.77 -16.29
C LEU A 159 -4.55 4.81 -17.16
N ILE A 160 -4.12 4.96 -18.41
CA ILE A 160 -4.54 6.03 -19.34
C ILE A 160 -6.07 6.08 -19.53
N ARG A 161 -6.79 4.99 -19.22
CA ARG A 161 -8.24 4.86 -19.37
C ARG A 161 -9.08 5.32 -18.17
N ILE A 162 -8.46 5.81 -17.10
CA ILE A 162 -9.18 6.45 -15.99
C ILE A 162 -9.57 7.87 -16.46
N ASN A 163 -10.69 7.96 -17.18
CA ASN A 163 -11.18 9.21 -17.78
C ASN A 163 -11.61 10.26 -16.75
N ASP A 164 -11.95 9.84 -15.53
CA ASP A 164 -12.30 10.71 -14.42
C ASP A 164 -11.30 10.58 -13.29
N ARG A 165 -10.77 11.73 -12.83
CA ARG A 165 -9.77 11.77 -11.75
C ARG A 165 -10.44 11.30 -10.45
N ILE A 166 -10.35 10.00 -10.16
CA ILE A 166 -10.78 9.42 -8.89
C ILE A 166 -9.83 10.01 -7.82
N ILE A 167 -10.41 10.69 -6.83
CA ILE A 167 -9.66 11.33 -5.73
C ILE A 167 -10.01 10.56 -4.45
N PRO A 168 -9.43 9.37 -4.23
CA PRO A 168 -9.76 8.58 -3.05
C PRO A 168 -9.24 9.27 -1.80
N ASN A 169 -10.02 9.21 -0.73
CA ASN A 169 -9.63 9.71 0.60
C ASN A 169 -9.78 8.64 1.68
N LYS A 170 -10.16 7.42 1.28
CA LYS A 170 -10.26 6.28 2.16
C LYS A 170 -9.64 5.05 1.47
N ILE A 171 -8.93 4.26 2.24
CA ILE A 171 -8.36 2.98 1.82
C ILE A 171 -8.67 1.91 2.87
N GLN A 172 -9.03 0.74 2.40
CA GLN A 172 -9.19 -0.44 3.24
C GLN A 172 -8.27 -1.54 2.69
N PHE A 173 -7.43 -2.13 3.54
CA PHE A 173 -6.68 -3.33 3.19
C PHE A 173 -7.38 -4.56 3.74
N ILE A 174 -7.36 -5.61 2.94
CA ILE A 174 -8.08 -6.87 3.17
C ILE A 174 -9.58 -6.61 3.49
N PRO A 175 -10.29 -5.75 2.71
CA PRO A 175 -11.71 -5.49 2.96
C PRO A 175 -12.52 -6.66 2.43
N TYR A 176 -12.79 -7.65 3.29
CA TYR A 176 -13.59 -8.84 2.95
C TYR A 176 -13.06 -9.59 1.72
N GLY A 177 -12.09 -10.47 1.96
CA GLY A 177 -11.46 -11.28 0.92
C GLY A 177 -10.36 -12.11 1.55
N SER A 178 -10.41 -13.42 1.32
CA SER A 178 -9.69 -14.47 2.02
C SER A 178 -8.19 -14.51 1.74
N LEU A 179 -7.47 -13.42 2.01
CA LEU A 179 -6.01 -13.43 1.95
C LEU A 179 -5.41 -13.63 3.35
N ASN A 180 -4.35 -14.42 3.38
CA ASN A 180 -3.44 -14.69 4.47
C ASN A 180 -2.05 -14.37 3.96
N GLY A 181 -1.22 -13.84 4.84
CA GLY A 181 0.12 -13.47 4.49
C GLY A 181 0.59 -12.34 5.37
N TRP A 182 1.39 -11.46 4.80
CA TRP A 182 1.91 -10.32 5.54
C TRP A 182 2.09 -9.07 4.67
N LEU A 183 2.02 -7.90 5.32
CA LEU A 183 2.32 -6.59 4.75
C LEU A 183 3.55 -5.98 5.45
N GLN A 184 4.31 -5.18 4.71
CA GLN A 184 5.42 -4.39 5.24
C GLN A 184 5.51 -3.05 4.50
N ASP A 185 6.03 -2.03 5.18
CA ASP A 185 6.32 -0.72 4.58
C ASP A 185 5.10 -0.06 3.91
N LEU A 186 3.93 -0.12 4.54
CA LEU A 186 2.74 0.56 4.03
C LEU A 186 2.93 2.08 4.07
N ARG A 187 2.97 2.69 2.88
CA ARG A 187 3.09 4.13 2.69
C ARG A 187 1.89 4.69 1.98
N ILE A 188 1.41 5.83 2.46
CA ILE A 188 0.37 6.64 1.82
C ILE A 188 0.91 8.04 1.69
N ASN A 189 0.83 8.65 0.50
CA ASN A 189 1.38 9.98 0.25
C ASN A 189 2.88 10.06 0.61
N ASN A 190 3.63 9.00 0.31
CA ASN A 190 5.03 8.77 0.71
C ASN A 190 5.33 8.71 2.22
N GLN A 191 4.30 8.76 3.07
CA GLN A 191 4.45 8.67 4.52
C GLN A 191 4.22 7.24 5.00
N LEU A 192 5.18 6.72 5.80
CA LEU A 192 5.04 5.42 6.44
C LEU A 192 3.89 5.43 7.45
N ILE A 193 2.96 4.50 7.28
CA ILE A 193 1.85 4.28 8.19
C ILE A 193 2.26 3.21 9.21
N SER A 194 2.35 3.61 10.47
CA SER A 194 2.59 2.67 11.57
C SER A 194 1.33 1.87 11.85
N LEU A 195 1.45 0.55 11.79
CA LEU A 195 0.36 -0.40 12.06
C LEU A 195 0.46 -1.04 13.47
N VAL A 196 1.36 -0.50 14.31
CA VAL A 196 1.86 -1.13 15.55
C VAL A 196 1.11 -0.67 16.80
N ASN A 197 0.37 0.45 16.75
CA ASN A 197 -0.44 0.94 17.87
C ASN A 197 -1.42 1.98 17.32
N THR A 198 -2.67 1.62 17.06
CA THR A 198 -3.61 2.56 16.41
C THR A 198 -4.93 2.64 17.14
N ASN A 199 -4.91 3.41 18.23
CA ASN A 199 -5.91 4.45 18.47
C ASN A 199 -5.22 5.83 18.42
N GLU A 200 -4.24 6.02 17.54
CA GLU A 200 -3.55 7.30 17.36
C GLU A 200 -4.20 8.10 16.23
N THR A 201 -4.85 9.21 16.58
CA THR A 201 -5.21 10.26 15.64
C THR A 201 -3.97 11.11 15.39
N LYS A 202 -3.28 10.89 14.27
CA LYS A 202 -2.38 11.92 13.71
C LYS A 202 -3.25 12.97 13.02
N GLN A 203 -2.78 14.21 12.98
CA GLN A 203 -3.59 15.42 12.72
C GLN A 203 -4.49 15.43 11.46
N ASP A 204 -4.40 14.46 10.54
CA ASP A 204 -5.28 14.33 9.38
C ASP A 204 -5.64 12.87 8.99
N LEU A 205 -5.32 11.88 9.84
CA LEU A 205 -5.46 10.45 9.55
C LEU A 205 -6.23 9.73 10.66
N ASN A 206 -7.31 9.03 10.26
CA ASN A 206 -8.00 8.06 11.10
C ASN A 206 -7.61 6.65 10.65
N ILE A 207 -6.97 5.89 11.54
CA ILE A 207 -6.51 4.53 11.26
C ILE A 207 -7.21 3.57 12.24
N THR A 208 -7.80 2.52 11.70
CA THR A 208 -8.38 1.41 12.47
C THR A 208 -7.72 0.12 11.99
N VAL A 209 -7.14 -0.64 12.92
CA VAL A 209 -6.50 -1.93 12.64
C VAL A 209 -7.17 -3.00 13.48
N LEU A 210 -7.63 -4.08 12.85
CA LEU A 210 -8.31 -5.20 13.48
C LEU A 210 -7.61 -6.52 13.13
N ASN A 211 -7.44 -7.39 14.12
CA ASN A 211 -6.96 -8.78 14.00
C ASN A 211 -5.59 -8.97 13.32
N MET A 212 -4.77 -7.92 13.23
CA MET A 212 -3.39 -8.01 12.75
C MET A 212 -2.45 -8.46 13.86
N LYS A 213 -1.45 -9.28 13.52
CA LYS A 213 -0.35 -9.62 14.43
C LYS A 213 0.95 -9.06 13.89
N GLN A 214 1.62 -8.22 14.67
CA GLN A 214 2.92 -7.72 14.29
C GLN A 214 4.01 -8.75 14.58
N LEU A 215 4.95 -8.89 13.65
CA LEU A 215 6.26 -9.45 13.92
C LEU A 215 7.26 -8.29 14.00
N GLU A 216 7.95 -8.18 15.14
CA GLU A 216 8.98 -7.16 15.35
C GLU A 216 10.15 -7.31 14.38
N TYR A 217 10.32 -8.48 13.75
CA TYR A 217 11.44 -8.77 12.87
C TYR A 217 11.09 -9.73 11.74
N ASN A 218 11.56 -9.41 10.52
CA ASN A 218 11.51 -10.32 9.38
C ASN A 218 12.60 -11.40 9.55
N PRO A 219 12.26 -12.68 9.80
CA PRO A 219 13.27 -13.71 10.03
C PRO A 219 14.17 -13.97 8.82
N CYS A 220 13.77 -13.51 7.62
CA CYS A 220 14.56 -13.63 6.38
C CYS A 220 15.50 -12.45 6.11
N TYR A 221 15.47 -11.38 6.92
CA TYR A 221 16.29 -10.18 6.72
C TYR A 221 17.12 -9.87 7.98
N PRO A 222 18.29 -9.19 7.92
CA PRO A 222 19.07 -8.79 6.76
C PRO A 222 19.88 -9.93 6.14
N ASN A 223 20.16 -10.96 6.92
CA ASN A 223 21.02 -12.07 6.52
C ASN A 223 20.11 -13.29 6.42
N ASN A 224 19.61 -13.56 5.22
CA ASN A 224 18.83 -14.75 4.91
C ASN A 224 19.42 -15.96 5.69
N PRO A 225 18.68 -16.53 6.66
CA PRO A 225 19.22 -17.56 7.56
C PRO A 225 19.43 -18.90 6.84
N CYS A 226 18.88 -19.05 5.63
CA CYS A 226 18.97 -20.29 4.89
C CYS A 226 20.38 -20.52 4.33
N GLN A 227 20.90 -21.73 4.54
CA GLN A 227 22.19 -22.17 4.00
C GLN A 227 22.07 -22.54 2.51
N ASN A 228 23.21 -22.65 1.81
CA ASN A 228 23.30 -23.13 0.42
C ASN A 228 22.49 -22.30 -0.61
N HIS A 229 22.38 -20.98 -0.40
CA HIS A 229 21.58 -20.08 -1.24
C HIS A 229 20.09 -20.45 -1.31
N ALA A 230 19.56 -21.20 -0.34
CA ALA A 230 18.12 -21.41 -0.25
C ALA A 230 17.40 -20.09 0.04
N ASN A 231 16.20 -19.95 -0.50
CA ASN A 231 15.39 -18.75 -0.30
C ASN A 231 14.61 -18.87 1.01
N CYS A 232 14.83 -17.94 1.93
CA CYS A 232 13.98 -17.82 3.10
C CYS A 232 12.62 -17.26 2.71
N LEU A 233 11.55 -17.96 3.09
CA LEU A 233 10.18 -17.54 2.89
C LEU A 233 9.54 -17.31 4.26
N VAL A 234 8.93 -16.14 4.44
CA VAL A 234 8.07 -15.87 5.60
C VAL A 234 6.65 -16.20 5.18
N THR A 235 6.14 -17.32 5.67
CA THR A 235 4.76 -17.76 5.41
C THR A 235 3.99 -17.82 6.71
N ASN A 236 2.67 -17.62 6.67
CA ASN A 236 1.83 -17.87 7.83
C ASN A 236 1.63 -19.40 7.96
N SER A 237 1.65 -19.95 9.18
CA SER A 237 1.43 -21.39 9.40
C SER A 237 0.06 -21.87 8.89
N HIS A 238 -0.89 -20.95 8.73
CA HIS A 238 -2.23 -21.21 8.21
C HIS A 238 -2.30 -21.21 6.68
N ASP A 239 -1.20 -20.99 5.97
CA ASP A 239 -1.16 -21.02 4.50
C ASP A 239 -1.04 -22.46 3.93
N TYR A 240 -0.87 -23.46 4.79
CA TYR A 240 -0.63 -24.88 4.41
C TYR A 240 -1.80 -25.83 4.73
N LEU A 241 -2.96 -25.31 5.13
CA LEU A 241 -4.17 -26.10 5.45
C LEU A 241 -5.31 -25.80 4.47
#